data_AF-A0A2M7DBT1-F1
#
_entry.id   AF-A0A2M7DBT1-F1
#
_cell.length_a   1.000
_cell.length_b   1.000
_cell.length_c   1.000
_cell.angle_alpha   90.00
_cell.angle_beta   90.00
_cell.angle_gamma   90.00
#
_symmetry.space_group_name_H-M   'P 1'
#
loop_
_entity.id
_entity.type
_entity.pdbx_description
1 polymer ?
#
loop_
_entity_poly.entity_id
_entity_poly.type
_entity_poly.pdbx_seq_one_letter_code
_entity_poly.pdbx_strand_id
1 'polypeptide(L)'
;METTQTFITPSEKFWSAVSYLGPLVFIPLLFKIKGDFVYFHNRQALAIFLVQSLLSLFIFLPVFGLLISLCGWSFCFVISLVALFSALLEKGWKIPVFYQISKLFKF
;
A
#
# COMPACT_ATOMS: atom_id res chain seq x y z
N MET A 1 -6.28 -23.71 21.01
CA MET A 1 -6.93 -22.44 20.63
C MET A 1 -7.05 -22.47 19.12
N GLU A 2 -8.24 -22.73 18.59
CA GLU A 2 -8.50 -22.60 17.15
C GLU A 2 -8.16 -21.16 16.75
N THR A 3 -7.19 -21.01 15.84
CA THR A 3 -6.98 -19.73 15.18
C THR A 3 -8.23 -19.46 14.35
N THR A 4 -9.14 -18.63 14.84
CA THR A 4 -10.27 -18.14 14.06
C THR A 4 -9.71 -17.53 12.78
N GLN A 5 -9.76 -18.26 11.68
CA GLN A 5 -9.49 -17.71 10.37
C GLN A 5 -10.61 -16.69 10.14
N THR A 6 -10.29 -15.41 10.28
CA THR A 6 -11.23 -14.34 9.93
C THR A 6 -11.54 -14.49 8.45
N PHE A 7 -12.78 -14.86 8.15
CA PHE A 7 -13.26 -14.97 6.79
C PHE A 7 -13.16 -13.59 6.12
N ILE A 8 -12.29 -13.45 5.13
CA ILE A 8 -12.13 -12.21 4.38
C ILE A 8 -13.26 -12.11 3.37
N THR A 9 -14.05 -11.06 3.46
CA THR A 9 -15.16 -10.88 2.51
C THR A 9 -14.65 -10.48 1.12
N PRO A 10 -15.38 -10.77 0.04
CA PRO A 10 -15.04 -10.30 -1.31
C PRO A 10 -14.87 -8.77 -1.39
N SER A 11 -15.65 -8.02 -0.61
CA SER A 11 -15.54 -6.57 -0.49
C SER A 11 -14.21 -6.14 0.14
N GLU A 12 -13.83 -6.75 1.27
CA GLU A 12 -12.54 -6.45 1.92
C GLU A 12 -11.36 -6.77 1.01
N LYS A 13 -11.42 -7.89 0.28
CA LYS A 13 -10.42 -8.26 -0.71
C LYS A 13 -10.30 -7.21 -1.81
N PHE A 14 -11.42 -6.79 -2.38
CA PHE A 14 -11.45 -5.78 -3.45
C PHE A 14 -10.86 -4.44 -2.99
N TRP A 15 -11.32 -3.91 -1.86
CA TRP A 15 -10.85 -2.61 -1.35
C TRP A 15 -9.38 -2.63 -0.90
N SER A 16 -8.91 -3.77 -0.38
CA SER A 16 -7.50 -3.98 -0.06
C SER A 16 -6.62 -3.94 -1.30
N ALA A 17 -7.04 -4.60 -2.39
CA ALA A 17 -6.31 -4.61 -3.65
C ALA A 17 -6.30 -3.23 -4.33
N VAL A 18 -7.46 -2.56 -4.39
CA VAL A 18 -7.60 -1.21 -4.96
C VAL A 18 -6.71 -0.19 -4.26
N SER A 19 -6.49 -0.35 -2.95
CA SER A 19 -5.63 0.56 -2.20
C SER A 19 -4.21 0.67 -2.77
N TYR A 20 -3.68 -0.38 -3.42
CA TYR A 20 -2.35 -0.39 -4.02
C TYR A 20 -2.26 0.29 -5.40
N LEU A 21 -3.36 0.80 -5.95
CA LEU A 21 -3.39 1.49 -7.24
C LEU A 21 -3.15 2.99 -7.06
N GLY A 22 -2.03 3.35 -6.43
CA GLY A 22 -1.57 4.73 -6.27
C GLY A 22 -2.58 5.60 -5.50
N PRO A 23 -3.11 6.70 -6.08
CA PRO A 23 -4.05 7.59 -5.39
C PRO A 23 -5.35 6.93 -4.91
N LEU A 24 -5.70 5.75 -5.45
CA LEU A 24 -6.93 5.05 -5.04
C LEU A 24 -6.89 4.56 -3.58
N VAL A 25 -5.72 4.59 -2.92
CA VAL A 25 -5.60 4.39 -1.47
C VAL A 25 -6.52 5.29 -0.64
N PHE A 26 -6.83 6.48 -1.14
CA PHE A 26 -7.72 7.41 -0.44
C PHE A 26 -9.18 6.99 -0.49
N ILE A 27 -9.61 6.13 -1.42
CA ILE A 27 -11.02 5.75 -1.53
C ILE A 27 -11.48 4.99 -0.27
N PRO A 28 -10.85 3.87 0.15
CA PRO A 28 -11.28 3.19 1.37
C PRO A 28 -11.16 4.06 2.62
N LEU A 29 -10.19 4.98 2.65
CA LEU A 29 -9.95 5.91 3.74
C LEU A 29 -11.07 6.96 3.86
N LEU A 30 -11.42 7.64 2.76
CA LEU A 30 -12.42 8.70 2.71
C LEU A 30 -13.84 8.15 2.91
N PHE A 31 -14.12 6.98 2.32
CA PHE A 31 -15.42 6.32 2.46
C PHE A 31 -15.52 5.43 3.71
N LYS A 32 -14.49 5.41 4.56
CA LYS A 32 -14.45 4.66 5.83
C LYS A 32 -14.87 3.20 5.67
N ILE A 33 -14.36 2.56 4.62
CA ILE A 33 -14.59 1.14 4.37
C ILE A 33 -13.96 0.35 5.52
N LYS A 34 -14.78 -0.42 6.22
CA LYS A 34 -14.38 -1.15 7.42
C LYS A 34 -13.82 -2.53 7.07
N GLY A 35 -12.88 -3.00 7.89
CA GLY A 35 -12.35 -4.36 7.84
C GLY A 35 -10.89 -4.37 8.26
N ASP A 36 -10.50 -5.28 9.15
CA ASP A 36 -9.11 -5.35 9.62
C ASP A 36 -8.13 -5.64 8.48
N PHE A 37 -8.57 -6.44 7.50
CA PHE A 37 -7.83 -6.73 6.28
C PHE A 37 -7.66 -5.47 5.40
N VAL A 38 -8.74 -4.70 5.22
CA VAL A 38 -8.72 -3.42 4.49
C VAL A 38 -7.78 -2.44 5.16
N TYR A 39 -7.88 -2.25 6.48
CA TYR A 39 -7.01 -1.33 7.21
C TYR A 39 -5.55 -1.77 7.16
N PHE A 40 -5.27 -3.06 7.26
CA PHE A 40 -3.92 -3.60 7.14
C PHE A 40 -3.27 -3.28 5.78
N HIS A 41 -3.97 -3.53 4.68
CA HIS A 41 -3.46 -3.26 3.34
C HIS A 41 -3.46 -1.76 3.01
N ASN A 42 -4.49 -1.03 3.43
CA ASN A 42 -4.61 0.41 3.17
C ASN A 42 -3.50 1.23 3.86
N ARG A 43 -3.15 0.93 5.12
CA ARG A 43 -2.03 1.60 5.80
C ARG A 43 -0.68 1.37 5.09
N GLN A 44 -0.44 0.17 4.57
CA GLN A 44 0.76 -0.14 3.81
C GLN A 44 0.76 0.53 2.42
N ALA A 45 -0.38 0.51 1.73
CA ALA A 45 -0.53 1.19 0.45
C ALA A 45 -0.36 2.70 0.59
N LEU A 46 -0.82 3.29 1.70
CA LEU A 46 -0.64 4.72 1.99
C LEU A 46 0.83 5.04 2.21
N ALA A 47 1.56 4.18 2.93
CA ALA A 47 3.01 4.31 3.07
C ALA A 47 3.72 4.31 1.70
N ILE A 48 3.37 3.36 0.82
CA ILE A 48 3.93 3.30 -0.54
C ILE A 48 3.63 4.58 -1.31
N PHE A 49 2.37 5.01 -1.31
CA PHE A 49 1.93 6.21 -2.04
C PHE A 49 2.63 7.48 -1.56
N LEU A 50 2.82 7.65 -0.25
CA LEU A 50 3.54 8.81 0.29
C LEU A 50 5.02 8.79 -0.08
N VAL A 51 5.68 7.63 0.02
CA VAL A 51 7.09 7.50 -0.42
C VAL A 51 7.21 7.79 -1.91
N GLN A 52 6.29 7.28 -2.72
CA GLN A 52 6.25 7.53 -4.16
C GLN A 52 6.03 9.03 -4.47
N SER A 53 5.17 9.70 -3.70
CA SER A 53 4.94 11.14 -3.82
C SER A 53 6.17 11.97 -3.43
N LEU A 54 6.91 11.57 -2.40
CA LEU A 54 8.18 12.20 -2.01
C LEU A 54 9.26 11.99 -3.06
N LEU A 55 9.35 10.78 -3.64
CA LEU A 55 10.30 10.48 -4.72
C LEU A 55 10.05 11.33 -5.97
N SER A 56 8.78 11.64 -6.29
CA SER A 56 8.42 12.54 -7.39
C SER A 56 9.04 13.93 -7.24
N LEU A 57 9.28 14.41 -6.02
CA LEU A 57 9.88 15.73 -5.78
C LEU A 57 11.35 15.80 -6.20
N PHE A 58 12.05 14.66 -6.32
CA PHE A 58 13.45 14.65 -6.75
C PHE A 58 13.62 14.94 -8.24
N ILE A 59 12.54 14.93 -9.04
CA ILE A 59 12.62 15.22 -10.49
C ILE A 59 13.16 16.62 -10.81
N PHE A 60 13.07 17.56 -9.85
CA PHE A 60 13.59 18.93 -10.01
C PHE A 60 15.12 19.01 -9.89
N LEU A 61 15.79 17.98 -9.39
CA LEU A 61 17.26 17.93 -9.34
C LEU A 61 17.81 17.30 -10.64
N PRO A 62 18.77 17.94 -11.32
CA PRO A 62 19.31 17.44 -12.58
C PRO A 62 20.06 16.12 -12.40
N VAL A 63 19.90 15.22 -13.38
CA VAL A 63 20.57 13.91 -13.52
C VAL A 63 20.33 12.95 -12.33
N PHE A 64 20.89 13.23 -11.15
CA PHE A 64 20.76 12.38 -9.96
C PHE A 64 19.33 12.31 -9.45
N GLY A 65 18.61 13.44 -9.45
CA GLY A 65 17.21 13.48 -9.04
C GLY A 65 16.31 12.65 -9.93
N LEU A 66 16.53 12.73 -11.24
CA LEU A 66 15.81 11.94 -12.23
C LEU A 66 16.05 10.43 -12.03
N LEU A 67 17.31 10.01 -11.82
CA LEU A 67 17.64 8.60 -11.59
C LEU A 67 17.02 8.07 -10.29
N ILE A 68 17.12 8.82 -9.20
CA ILE A 68 16.51 8.45 -7.91
C ILE A 68 14.99 8.35 -8.04
N SER A 69 14.37 9.34 -8.68
CA SER A 69 12.92 9.37 -8.88
C SER A 69 12.47 8.18 -9.73
N LEU A 70 13.14 7.91 -10.86
CA LEU A 70 12.81 6.80 -11.75
C LEU A 70 12.98 5.44 -11.07
N CYS A 71 14.15 5.17 -10.48
CA CYS A 71 14.42 3.91 -9.80
C CYS A 71 13.50 3.70 -8.60
N GLY A 72 13.29 4.75 -7.80
CA GLY A 72 12.41 4.72 -6.64
C GLY A 72 10.95 4.47 -7.04
N TRP A 73 10.46 5.14 -8.09
CA TRP A 73 9.12 4.92 -8.63
C TRP A 73 8.95 3.50 -9.15
N SER A 74 9.89 2.99 -9.95
CA SER A 74 9.85 1.63 -10.46
C SER A 74 9.83 0.60 -9.33
N PHE A 75 10.66 0.79 -8.30
CA PHE A 75 10.67 -0.08 -7.12
C PHE A 75 9.33 -0.05 -6.38
N CYS A 76 8.80 1.14 -6.09
CA CYS A 76 7.50 1.27 -5.40
C CYS A 76 6.37 0.66 -6.23
N PHE A 77 6.40 0.83 -7.55
CA PHE A 77 5.40 0.27 -8.47
C PHE A 77 5.41 -1.26 -8.44
N VAL A 78 6.58 -1.90 -8.55
CA VAL A 78 6.70 -3.36 -8.47
C VAL A 78 6.21 -3.88 -7.12
N ILE A 79 6.62 -3.24 -6.02
CA ILE A 79 6.15 -3.62 -4.68
C ILE A 79 4.64 -3.48 -4.56
N SER A 80 4.04 -2.41 -5.11
CA SER A 80 2.61 -2.20 -5.10
C SER A 80 1.86 -3.31 -5.86
N LEU A 81 2.38 -3.76 -7.00
CA LEU A 81 1.81 -4.89 -7.74
C LEU A 81 1.87 -6.20 -6.95
N VAL A 82 3.02 -6.52 -6.35
CA VAL A 82 3.16 -7.74 -5.53
C VAL A 82 2.21 -7.69 -4.33
N ALA A 83 2.09 -6.52 -3.70
CA ALA A 83 1.19 -6.31 -2.57
C ALA A 83 -0.28 -6.40 -2.97
N LEU A 84 -0.65 -5.87 -4.16
CA LEU A 84 -1.97 -6.04 -4.76
C LEU A 84 -2.31 -7.52 -4.94
N PHE A 85 -1.40 -8.31 -5.53
CA PHE A 85 -1.62 -9.75 -5.67
C PHE A 85 -1.70 -10.46 -4.31
N SER A 86 -0.91 -10.02 -3.32
CA SER A 86 -1.02 -10.57 -1.96
C SER A 86 -2.40 -10.32 -1.35
N ALA A 87 -2.99 -9.15 -1.57
CA ALA A 87 -4.33 -8.83 -1.13
C ALA A 87 -5.39 -9.69 -1.83
N LEU A 88 -5.25 -9.90 -3.16
CA LEU A 88 -6.13 -10.78 -3.93
C LEU A 88 -6.04 -12.26 -3.54
N LEU A 89 -4.88 -12.67 -3.02
CA LEU A 89 -4.65 -14.01 -2.47
C LEU A 89 -4.95 -14.10 -0.97
N GLU A 90 -5.58 -13.07 -0.38
CA GLU A 90 -6.00 -13.04 1.02
C GLU A 90 -4.82 -13.17 2.00
N LYS A 91 -3.63 -12.73 1.58
CA LYS A 91 -2.39 -12.78 2.36
C LYS A 91 -2.08 -11.42 2.99
N GLY A 92 -2.02 -11.39 4.31
CA GLY A 92 -1.54 -10.24 5.09
C GLY A 92 -0.02 -10.05 5.05
N TRP A 93 0.54 -9.85 3.85
CA TRP A 93 1.99 -9.66 3.69
C TRP A 93 2.45 -8.35 4.35
N LYS A 94 3.36 -8.47 5.32
CA LYS A 94 4.01 -7.35 6.00
C LYS A 94 5.25 -6.96 5.20
N ILE A 95 5.14 -5.92 4.38
CA ILE A 95 6.24 -5.47 3.53
C ILE A 95 7.29 -4.80 4.44
N PRO A 96 8.53 -5.30 4.58
CA PRO A 96 9.41 -4.94 5.70
C PRO A 96 9.55 -3.44 5.97
N VAL A 97 9.85 -2.63 4.94
CA VAL A 97 10.04 -1.17 5.08
C VAL A 97 8.68 -0.47 5.21
N PHE A 98 7.75 -0.74 4.29
CA PHE A 98 6.45 -0.05 4.25
C PHE A 98 5.54 -0.43 5.42
N TYR A 99 5.68 -1.61 5.99
CA TYR A 99 4.96 -2.05 7.17
C TYR A 99 5.37 -1.25 8.40
N GLN A 100 6.66 -0.93 8.56
CA GLN A 100 7.11 -0.09 9.67
C GLN A 100 6.58 1.35 9.51
N ILE A 101 6.62 1.90 8.29
CA ILE A 101 6.01 3.21 8.00
C ILE A 101 4.50 3.17 8.26
N SER A 102 3.84 2.07 7.88
CA SER A 102 2.38 1.92 8.03
C SER A 102 1.90 2.00 9.48
N LYS A 103 2.76 1.67 10.46
CA LYS A 103 2.46 1.77 11.89
C LYS A 103 2.34 3.20 12.39
N LEU A 104 2.80 4.19 11.61
CA LEU A 104 2.60 5.60 11.91
C LEU A 104 1.13 6.00 11.77
N PHE A 105 0.35 5.26 10.99
CA PHE A 105 -1.06 5.50 10.79
C PHE A 105 -1.89 4.77 11.85
N LYS A 106 -2.72 5.53 12.57
CA LYS A 106 -3.62 5.02 13.63
C LYS A 106 -5.07 5.16 13.20
N PHE A 107 -5.48 4.30 12.28
CA PHE A 107 -6.87 4.13 11.87
C PHE A 107 -7.11 2.65 11.54
#